data_AF-A0AAW9I433-F1
#
_entry.id   AF-A0AAW9I433-F1
#
_cell.length_a   1.000
_cell.length_b   1.000
_cell.length_c   1.000
_cell.angle_alpha   90.00
_cell.angle_beta   90.00
_cell.angle_gamma   90.00
#
_symmetry.space_group_name_H-M   'P 1'
#
loop_
_entity.id
_entity.type
_entity.pdbx_description
1 polymer ?
#
loop_
_entity_poly.entity_id
_entity_poly.type
_entity_poly.pdbx_seq_one_letter_code
_entity_poly.pdbx_strand_id
1 'polypeptide(L)'
;VKLNLNNGKSLEAEVVVLCTGRKPNLANSGVAEAGVKMTDRGFIEVNEYMETNLEGVYAIGDIIPGAMLAHVASAEGMVAAENAVKGNGETVNYKSIPSCVYTEPEVAGVGKTEDELKAEGVEYHVGKFDFRGLGKAKAIG
;
A
#
# COMPACT_ATOMS: atom_id res chain seq x y z
N VAL A 1 12.87 -28.63 1.07
CA VAL A 1 13.50 -27.41 0.52
C VAL A 1 14.63 -26.97 1.45
N LYS A 2 15.79 -26.56 0.90
CA LYS A 2 16.94 -26.05 1.66
C LYS A 2 17.12 -24.55 1.40
N LEU A 3 17.15 -23.76 2.46
CA LEU A 3 17.37 -22.32 2.41
C LEU A 3 18.81 -22.02 2.87
N ASN A 4 19.57 -21.30 2.05
CA ASN A 4 20.91 -20.85 2.42
C ASN A 4 20.84 -19.39 2.89
N LEU A 5 21.38 -19.13 4.07
CA LEU A 5 21.41 -17.80 4.66
C LEU A 5 22.74 -17.11 4.35
N ASN A 6 22.74 -15.78 4.28
CA ASN A 6 23.94 -14.98 3.94
C ASN A 6 25.09 -15.15 4.93
N ASN A 7 24.82 -15.67 6.13
CA ASN A 7 25.85 -15.99 7.14
C ASN A 7 26.44 -17.41 6.99
N GLY A 8 26.19 -18.08 5.85
CA GLY A 8 26.70 -19.42 5.55
C GLY A 8 25.95 -20.58 6.23
N LYS A 9 24.91 -20.29 7.05
CA LYS A 9 24.06 -21.33 7.63
C LYS A 9 22.98 -21.79 6.64
N SER A 10 22.44 -22.98 6.87
CA SER A 10 21.31 -23.50 6.10
C SER A 10 20.16 -23.95 6.98
N LEU A 11 18.94 -23.78 6.49
CA LEU A 11 17.71 -24.30 7.09
C LEU A 11 17.06 -25.31 6.13
N GLU A 12 16.44 -26.33 6.69
CA GLU A 12 15.68 -27.33 5.93
C GLU A 12 14.21 -27.32 6.39
N ALA A 13 13.29 -27.35 5.43
CA ALA A 13 11.85 -27.35 5.67
C ALA A 13 11.14 -28.17 4.58
N GLU A 14 9.95 -28.69 4.87
CA GLU A 14 9.13 -29.37 3.87
C GLU A 14 8.61 -28.39 2.81
N VAL A 15 8.16 -27.21 3.27
CA VAL A 15 7.56 -26.16 2.43
C VAL A 15 8.24 -24.82 2.69
N VAL A 16 8.34 -24.00 1.64
CA VAL A 16 8.78 -22.61 1.73
C VAL A 16 7.70 -21.72 1.12
N VAL A 17 7.34 -20.66 1.84
CA VAL A 17 6.42 -19.61 1.37
C VAL A 17 7.21 -18.33 1.16
N LEU A 18 7.09 -17.74 -0.04
CA LEU A 18 7.79 -16.52 -0.43
C LEU A 18 6.88 -15.31 -0.24
N CYS A 19 7.14 -14.53 0.81
CA CYS A 19 6.39 -13.31 1.14
C CYS A 19 7.28 -12.05 1.12
N THR A 20 8.22 -11.97 0.17
CA THR A 20 9.23 -10.89 0.12
C THR A 20 8.72 -9.58 -0.49
N GLY A 21 7.47 -9.56 -0.96
CA GLY A 21 6.85 -8.40 -1.59
C GLY A 21 6.11 -8.76 -2.87
N ARG A 22 5.63 -7.72 -3.57
CA ARG A 22 4.85 -7.81 -4.80
C ARG A 22 5.45 -6.88 -5.86
N LYS A 23 5.16 -7.19 -7.12
CA LYS A 23 5.49 -6.33 -8.27
C LYS A 23 4.23 -6.08 -9.09
N PRO A 24 4.11 -4.94 -9.78
CA PRO A 24 2.98 -4.67 -10.65
C PRO A 24 2.91 -5.71 -11.77
N ASN A 25 1.70 -6.19 -12.08
CA ASN A 25 1.49 -7.21 -13.10
C ASN A 25 1.16 -6.57 -14.45
N LEU A 26 2.21 -6.20 -15.19
CA LEU A 26 2.12 -5.54 -16.50
C LEU A 26 2.67 -6.41 -17.65
N ALA A 27 2.89 -7.70 -17.39
CA ALA A 27 3.39 -8.60 -18.44
C ALA A 27 2.32 -8.78 -19.53
N ASN A 28 2.69 -8.57 -20.79
CA ASN A 28 1.82 -8.66 -21.96
C ASN A 28 0.59 -7.73 -21.91
N SER A 29 0.67 -6.62 -21.17
CA SER A 29 -0.43 -5.66 -21.07
C SER A 29 -0.48 -4.65 -22.22
N GLY A 30 0.61 -4.52 -23.01
CA GLY A 30 0.72 -3.49 -24.05
C GLY A 30 1.06 -2.09 -23.52
N VAL A 31 1.19 -1.92 -22.20
CA VAL A 31 1.36 -0.62 -21.54
C VAL A 31 2.68 0.05 -21.95
N ALA A 32 3.76 -0.72 -22.02
CA ALA A 32 5.07 -0.19 -22.42
C ALA A 32 5.08 0.18 -23.91
N GLU A 33 4.48 -0.65 -24.75
CA GLU A 33 4.35 -0.45 -26.19
C GLU A 33 3.47 0.76 -26.53
N ALA A 34 2.47 1.05 -25.70
CA ALA A 34 1.61 2.23 -25.81
C ALA A 34 2.31 3.53 -25.40
N GLY A 35 3.52 3.47 -24.84
CA GLY A 35 4.26 4.66 -24.39
C GLY A 35 3.79 5.23 -23.05
N VAL A 36 3.15 4.41 -22.21
CA VAL A 36 2.81 4.80 -20.84
C VAL A 36 4.10 4.87 -20.01
N LYS A 37 4.30 5.99 -19.32
CA LYS A 37 5.45 6.20 -18.44
C LYS A 37 5.37 5.29 -17.23
N MET A 38 6.52 4.72 -16.88
CA MET A 38 6.68 3.86 -15.72
C MET A 38 7.85 4.33 -14.88
N THR A 39 7.72 4.17 -13.57
CA THR A 39 8.82 4.36 -12.62
C THR A 39 9.90 3.30 -12.83
N ASP A 40 11.11 3.54 -12.30
CA ASP A 40 12.21 2.57 -12.31
C ASP A 40 11.88 1.23 -11.63
N ARG A 41 10.85 1.21 -10.78
CA ARG A 41 10.36 0.01 -10.09
C ARG A 41 9.26 -0.73 -10.85
N GLY A 42 8.90 -0.26 -12.06
CA GLY A 42 7.95 -0.90 -12.96
C GLY A 42 6.48 -0.54 -12.73
N PHE A 43 6.17 0.43 -11.87
CA PHE A 43 4.80 0.94 -11.67
C PHE A 43 4.44 1.98 -12.73
N ILE A 44 3.18 2.05 -13.12
CA ILE A 44 2.65 3.11 -14.00
C ILE A 44 2.65 4.44 -13.25
N GLU A 45 3.20 5.48 -13.86
CA GLU A 45 3.12 6.84 -13.33
C GLU A 45 1.72 7.42 -13.59
N VAL A 46 1.12 7.99 -12.55
CA VAL A 46 -0.15 8.71 -12.62
C VAL A 46 -0.05 10.06 -11.92
N ASN A 47 -0.88 11.00 -12.34
CA ASN A 47 -1.09 12.27 -11.63
C ASN A 47 -2.07 12.08 -10.45
N GLU A 48 -2.41 13.19 -9.77
CA GLU A 48 -3.34 13.18 -8.63
C GLU A 48 -4.77 12.74 -8.96
N TYR A 49 -5.14 12.77 -10.25
CA TYR A 49 -6.43 12.38 -10.79
C TYR A 49 -6.47 10.92 -11.27
N MET A 50 -5.39 10.16 -11.03
CA MET A 50 -5.18 8.77 -11.47
C MET A 50 -4.93 8.63 -12.99
N GLU A 51 -4.69 9.72 -13.69
CA GLU A 51 -4.46 9.73 -15.14
C GLU A 51 -2.97 9.53 -15.45
N THR A 52 -2.68 8.73 -16.48
CA THR A 52 -1.32 8.50 -16.96
C THR A 52 -0.81 9.69 -17.79
N ASN A 53 0.34 9.56 -18.45
CA ASN A 53 0.80 10.54 -19.43
C ASN A 53 0.00 10.53 -20.75
N LEU A 54 -0.87 9.55 -20.97
CA LEU A 54 -1.76 9.48 -22.13
C LEU A 54 -3.15 9.96 -21.71
N GLU A 55 -3.65 10.99 -22.39
CA GLU A 55 -4.97 11.58 -22.11
C GLU A 55 -6.08 10.52 -22.21
N GLY A 56 -6.94 10.48 -21.19
CA GLY A 56 -8.04 9.53 -21.12
C GLY A 56 -7.64 8.10 -20.71
N VAL A 57 -6.35 7.86 -20.40
CA VAL A 57 -5.87 6.56 -19.90
C VAL A 57 -5.51 6.69 -18.42
N TYR A 58 -6.13 5.85 -17.59
CA TYR A 58 -6.02 5.88 -16.14
C TYR A 58 -5.43 4.56 -15.61
N ALA A 59 -4.80 4.61 -14.44
CA ALA A 59 -4.30 3.44 -13.74
C ALA A 59 -4.53 3.55 -12.23
N ILE A 60 -4.78 2.42 -11.57
CA ILE A 60 -5.16 2.35 -10.14
C ILE A 60 -4.57 1.11 -9.48
N GLY A 61 -4.58 1.07 -8.15
CA GLY A 61 -4.27 -0.09 -7.33
C GLY A 61 -2.81 -0.52 -7.40
N ASP A 62 -2.59 -1.83 -7.27
CA ASP A 62 -1.26 -2.45 -7.17
C ASP A 62 -0.33 -2.21 -8.40
N ILE A 63 -0.81 -1.58 -9.47
CA ILE A 63 -0.01 -1.22 -10.66
C ILE A 63 0.55 0.20 -10.65
N ILE A 64 0.12 1.04 -9.70
CA ILE A 64 0.65 2.40 -9.49
C ILE A 64 1.47 2.48 -8.18
N PRO A 65 2.28 3.53 -7.96
CA PRO A 65 2.96 3.75 -6.69
C PRO A 65 1.94 4.02 -5.57
N GLY A 66 2.01 3.27 -4.47
CA GLY A 66 1.11 3.50 -3.34
C GLY A 66 0.99 2.28 -2.42
N ALA A 67 -0.01 2.33 -1.53
CA ALA A 67 -0.34 1.23 -0.65
C ALA A 67 -1.10 0.14 -1.41
N MET A 68 -0.56 -1.09 -1.41
CA MET A 68 -1.18 -2.26 -2.05
C MET A 68 -2.28 -2.86 -1.17
N LEU A 69 -3.39 -2.13 -1.06
CA LEU A 69 -4.52 -2.46 -0.18
C LEU A 69 -5.82 -2.44 -0.98
N ALA A 70 -6.66 -3.45 -0.77
CA ALA A 70 -7.88 -3.61 -1.56
C ALA A 70 -8.82 -2.40 -1.50
N HIS A 71 -9.00 -1.80 -0.32
CA HIS A 71 -9.86 -0.62 -0.16
C HIS A 71 -9.25 0.65 -0.78
N VAL A 72 -7.93 0.71 -0.92
CA VAL A 72 -7.22 1.81 -1.59
C VAL A 72 -7.43 1.71 -3.09
N ALA A 73 -7.21 0.52 -3.66
CA ALA A 73 -7.48 0.25 -5.08
C ALA A 73 -8.96 0.55 -5.45
N SER A 74 -9.91 0.23 -4.57
CA SER A 74 -11.32 0.58 -4.77
C SER A 74 -11.56 2.09 -4.78
N ALA A 75 -10.95 2.83 -3.86
CA ALA A 75 -11.08 4.29 -3.79
C ALA A 75 -10.44 4.98 -5.00
N GLU A 76 -9.25 4.56 -5.39
CA GLU A 76 -8.57 5.01 -6.61
C GLU A 76 -9.43 4.72 -7.85
N GLY A 77 -10.05 3.55 -7.94
CA GLY A 77 -10.95 3.18 -9.02
C GLY A 77 -12.18 4.07 -9.13
N MET A 78 -12.77 4.44 -7.99
CA MET A 78 -13.89 5.40 -7.98
C MET A 78 -13.46 6.76 -8.49
N VAL A 79 -12.31 7.27 -8.03
CA VAL A 79 -11.78 8.58 -8.46
C VAL A 79 -11.43 8.57 -9.95
N ALA A 80 -10.74 7.53 -10.43
CA ALA A 80 -10.39 7.40 -11.83
C ALA A 80 -11.63 7.36 -12.73
N ALA A 81 -12.66 6.59 -12.36
CA ALA A 81 -13.90 6.49 -13.12
C ALA A 81 -14.67 7.82 -13.14
N GLU A 82 -14.69 8.56 -12.03
CA GLU A 82 -15.31 9.88 -11.95
C GLU A 82 -14.58 10.88 -12.85
N ASN A 83 -13.26 10.95 -12.75
CA ASN A 83 -12.42 11.85 -13.53
C ASN A 83 -12.49 11.54 -15.04
N ALA A 84 -12.53 10.26 -15.41
CA ALA A 84 -12.64 9.85 -16.82
C ALA A 84 -13.95 10.33 -17.49
N VAL A 85 -15.02 10.55 -16.73
CA VAL A 85 -16.35 10.94 -17.27
C VAL A 85 -16.65 12.42 -17.06
N LYS A 86 -16.27 12.98 -15.91
CA LYS A 86 -16.61 14.36 -15.52
C LYS A 86 -15.45 15.34 -15.67
N GLY A 87 -14.27 14.86 -16.01
CA GLY A 87 -13.02 15.63 -16.00
C GLY A 87 -12.34 15.61 -14.63
N ASN A 88 -11.06 15.98 -14.64
CA ASN A 88 -10.15 15.93 -13.49
C ASN A 88 -10.56 16.92 -12.38
N GLY A 89 -11.38 16.45 -11.43
CA GLY A 89 -11.90 17.23 -10.31
C GLY A 89 -11.79 16.54 -8.95
N GLU A 90 -11.59 15.23 -8.92
CA GLU A 90 -11.55 14.42 -7.70
C GLU A 90 -10.17 13.83 -7.44
N THR A 91 -9.79 13.72 -6.17
CA THR A 91 -8.50 13.14 -5.75
C THR A 91 -8.71 12.14 -4.61
N VAL A 92 -7.81 11.18 -4.47
CA VAL A 92 -7.86 10.19 -3.39
C VAL A 92 -7.27 10.77 -2.10
N ASN A 93 -8.01 10.69 -0.99
CA ASN A 93 -7.49 11.08 0.32
C ASN A 93 -6.68 9.95 0.97
N TYR A 94 -5.36 9.95 0.76
CA TYR A 94 -4.48 8.94 1.33
C TYR A 94 -4.21 9.09 2.84
N LYS A 95 -4.58 10.22 3.47
CA LYS A 95 -4.21 10.50 4.87
C LYS A 95 -4.96 9.64 5.89
N SER A 96 -6.07 9.03 5.48
CA SER A 96 -6.99 8.31 6.37
C SER A 96 -7.14 6.83 5.98
N ILE A 97 -6.15 6.27 5.29
CA ILE A 97 -6.14 4.86 4.87
C ILE A 97 -5.62 3.99 6.03
N PRO A 98 -6.43 3.07 6.59
CA PRO A 98 -5.95 2.15 7.60
C PRO A 98 -5.13 1.01 6.99
N SER A 99 -4.13 0.54 7.72
CA SER A 99 -3.40 -0.69 7.43
C SER A 99 -3.54 -1.66 8.59
N CYS A 100 -3.82 -2.93 8.30
CA CYS A 100 -4.08 -3.97 9.30
C CYS A 100 -3.32 -5.26 8.98
N VAL A 101 -2.88 -5.94 10.04
CA VAL A 101 -2.38 -7.33 10.02
C VAL A 101 -3.32 -8.16 10.88
N TYR A 102 -4.02 -9.10 10.24
CA TYR A 102 -5.08 -9.91 10.83
C TYR A 102 -4.54 -11.16 11.55
N THR A 103 -3.53 -10.96 12.41
CA THR A 103 -3.08 -11.97 13.37
C THR A 103 -3.91 -11.92 14.64
N GLU A 104 -3.66 -12.83 15.58
CA GLU A 104 -4.19 -12.76 16.94
C GLU A 104 -3.02 -12.49 17.90
N PRO A 105 -2.91 -11.30 18.52
CA PRO A 105 -3.78 -10.12 18.35
C PRO A 105 -3.56 -9.41 16.99
N GLU A 106 -4.57 -8.63 16.58
CA GLU A 106 -4.47 -7.79 15.39
C GLU A 106 -3.49 -6.62 15.61
N VAL A 107 -2.88 -6.16 14.52
CA VAL A 107 -2.06 -4.94 14.50
C VAL A 107 -2.64 -4.00 13.47
N ALA A 108 -2.94 -2.77 13.86
CA ALA A 108 -3.53 -1.77 12.96
C ALA A 108 -2.93 -0.38 13.18
N GLY A 109 -2.94 0.43 12.13
CA GLY A 109 -2.53 1.84 12.16
C GLY A 109 -3.21 2.65 11.07
N VAL A 110 -3.35 3.96 11.30
CA VAL A 110 -3.90 4.91 10.32
C VAL A 110 -3.23 6.26 10.50
N GLY A 111 -3.03 6.98 9.40
CA GLY A 111 -2.36 8.28 9.39
C GLY A 111 -0.85 8.17 9.53
N LYS A 112 -0.23 9.27 9.97
CA LYS A 112 1.23 9.39 10.05
C LYS A 112 1.79 8.71 11.30
N THR A 113 2.92 8.06 11.12
CA THR A 113 3.77 7.54 12.19
C THR A 113 4.52 8.67 12.87
N GLU A 114 5.00 8.42 14.10
CA GLU A 114 5.88 9.36 14.80
C GLU A 114 7.15 9.68 13.99
N ASP A 115 7.69 8.73 13.23
CA ASP A 115 8.92 8.93 12.46
C ASP A 115 8.70 9.80 11.21
N GLU A 116 7.54 9.68 10.56
CA GLU A 116 7.13 10.60 9.49
C GLU A 116 6.95 12.02 10.04
N LEU A 117 6.28 12.18 11.19
CA LEU A 117 6.06 13.50 11.80
C LEU A 117 7.38 14.17 12.20
N LYS A 118 8.33 13.39 12.76
CA LYS A 118 9.69 13.89 13.04
C LYS A 118 10.42 14.33 11.77
N ALA A 119 10.36 13.54 10.70
CA ALA A 119 11.02 13.85 9.44
C ALA A 119 10.46 15.14 8.80
N GLU A 120 9.17 15.42 9.00
CA GLU A 120 8.50 16.64 8.52
C GLU A 120 8.67 17.84 9.46
N GLY A 121 9.24 17.65 10.66
CA GLY A 121 9.36 18.72 11.66
C GLY A 121 8.02 19.15 12.27
N VAL A 122 7.02 18.26 12.28
CA VAL A 122 5.70 18.53 12.86
C VAL A 122 5.74 18.27 14.36
N GLU A 123 5.37 19.26 15.18
CA GLU A 123 5.19 19.06 16.61
C GLU A 123 3.99 18.14 16.89
N TYR A 124 4.18 17.17 17.79
CA TYR A 124 3.16 16.19 18.11
C TYR A 124 3.21 15.79 19.59
N HIS A 125 2.11 15.23 20.09
CA HIS A 125 2.01 14.63 21.41
C HIS A 125 1.72 13.14 21.30
N VAL A 126 2.18 12.37 22.29
CA VAL A 126 2.01 10.92 22.33
C VAL A 126 1.11 10.53 23.49
N GLY A 127 0.02 9.81 23.18
CA GLY A 127 -0.83 9.13 24.15
C GLY A 127 -0.68 7.61 24.01
N LYS A 128 -0.53 6.89 25.13
CA LYS A 128 -0.46 5.43 25.14
C LYS A 128 -1.35 4.87 26.24
N PHE A 129 -2.01 3.75 25.96
CA PHE A 129 -2.85 3.04 26.92
C PHE A 129 -2.61 1.53 26.78
N ASP A 130 -2.26 0.87 27.88
CA ASP A 130 -2.00 -0.57 27.89
C ASP A 130 -3.33 -1.34 27.87
N PHE A 131 -3.44 -2.38 27.04
CA PHE A 131 -4.60 -3.29 27.02
C PHE A 131 -4.84 -3.96 28.38
N ARG A 132 -3.82 -4.12 29.23
CA ARG A 132 -3.97 -4.54 30.64
C ARG A 132 -4.79 -3.56 31.47
N GLY A 133 -4.96 -2.33 31.03
CA GLY A 133 -5.85 -1.33 31.63
C GLY A 133 -7.29 -1.38 31.10
N LEU A 134 -7.52 -2.05 29.95
CA LEU A 134 -8.81 -2.08 29.28
C LEU A 134 -9.73 -3.14 29.91
N GLY A 135 -10.81 -2.71 30.57
CA GLY A 135 -11.75 -3.62 31.24
C GLY A 135 -12.34 -4.68 30.31
N LYS A 136 -12.62 -4.33 29.04
CA LYS A 136 -13.12 -5.29 28.05
C LYS A 136 -12.08 -6.35 27.69
N ALA A 137 -10.80 -5.97 27.53
CA ALA A 137 -9.72 -6.93 27.26
C ALA A 137 -9.60 -7.95 28.40
N LYS A 138 -9.61 -7.49 29.65
CA LYS A 138 -9.60 -8.39 30.83
C LYS A 138 -10.78 -9.36 30.87
N ALA A 139 -11.95 -8.91 30.44
CA ALA A 139 -13.16 -9.72 30.46
C ALA A 139 -13.16 -10.82 29.38
N ILE A 140 -12.45 -10.61 28.27
CA ILE A 140 -12.39 -11.58 27.16
C ILE A 140 -11.17 -12.52 27.22
N GLY A 141 -10.17 -12.19 28.05
CA GLY A 141 -8.96 -13.00 28.26
C GLY A 141 -7.71 -12.29 27.77
#